data_AF-A0A1P8XDX1-F1
#
_entry.id   AF-A0A1P8XDX1-F1
#
_cell.length_a   1.000
_cell.length_b   1.000
_cell.length_c   1.000
_cell.angle_alpha   90.00
_cell.angle_beta   90.00
_cell.angle_gamma   90.00
#
_symmetry.space_group_name_H-M   'P 1'
#
loop_
_entity.id
_entity.type
_entity.pdbx_description
1 polymer ?
#
loop_
_entity_poly.entity_id
_entity_poly.type
_entity_poly.pdbx_seq_one_letter_code
_entity_poly.pdbx_strand_id
1 'polypeptide(L)'
;MTRRFRSTHTDPMRRGEEFGAAHAGQIAAVITAYQGLFDAAAQQRVDLDDWGAAALERTATFAPALATEMTGIATGAAVPVTHIAAINARTEILAAARVATANRPANECSTVVALRRSEPPLAIQAWDWYADLAQLWLVWDIPHADGHRTTTLTEYGIVGKIGVNDRGLGVHFNILHHRDDGAGIGVPVHVLARSVLDSARDLNQALVTLAQAPVSASSSLTLVAASGTESAAVSVEVSPAGVGYALPDSEGLLIHTNHFLSAPGSLADTELRDGPDSVLRYDMLRRALAGRGELDAADVVGALSSHLLGGGGTCCHVDTTLAPSAHFQTLATVALDIRAGTLAVHAGGPCTAPATLVAPTMREGTVPTLKRIDNMDILTRDVDTLVQFYHGVLGLPFHLPYEKDEEWAAINLGNVTLYIFKSEVGEHAPRRTAVNPDNPPGYDSIAFEVDDLDAAEAELDGHVEWVDERIEWKHPNGTWYRYRPFFDPDGNMLYITEPHIAETVS
;
A
#
# COMPACT_ATOMS: atom_id res chain seq x y z
N MET A 1 6.77 12.57 9.76
CA MET A 1 5.80 11.45 9.78
C MET A 1 4.82 11.67 8.64
N THR A 2 4.73 10.72 7.70
CA THR A 2 3.83 10.82 6.54
C THR A 2 2.39 10.66 7.00
N ARG A 3 1.51 11.59 6.61
CA ARG A 3 0.09 11.56 6.99
C ARG A 3 -0.62 10.52 6.11
N ARG A 4 -1.36 9.62 6.73
CA ARG A 4 -2.12 8.56 6.04
C ARG A 4 -3.56 8.54 6.54
N PHE A 5 -4.51 8.39 5.62
CA PHE A 5 -5.91 8.16 5.92
C PHE A 5 -6.38 6.90 5.19
N ARG A 6 -7.18 6.08 5.87
CA ARG A 6 -7.79 4.89 5.28
C ARG A 6 -9.30 5.01 5.41
N SER A 7 -10.00 5.01 4.29
CA SER A 7 -11.46 5.04 4.31
C SER A 7 -12.00 3.72 4.85
N THR A 8 -13.11 3.78 5.56
CA THR A 8 -13.84 2.60 6.02
C THR A 8 -15.00 2.24 5.09
N HIS A 9 -15.42 3.17 4.23
CA HIS A 9 -16.51 2.98 3.28
C HIS A 9 -16.03 2.67 1.84
N THR A 10 -16.76 1.77 1.18
CA THR A 10 -16.59 1.44 -0.25
C THR A 10 -17.55 2.20 -1.16
N ASP A 11 -18.68 2.68 -0.63
CA ASP A 11 -19.60 3.57 -1.35
C ASP A 11 -18.96 4.96 -1.58
N PRO A 12 -18.92 5.47 -2.83
CA PRO A 12 -18.24 6.73 -3.13
C PRO A 12 -18.76 7.94 -2.33
N MET A 13 -20.08 8.08 -2.16
CA MET A 13 -20.65 9.21 -1.41
C MET A 13 -20.22 9.14 0.06
N ARG A 14 -20.44 7.99 0.71
CA ARG A 14 -20.08 7.79 2.12
C ARG A 14 -18.59 7.92 2.38
N ARG A 15 -17.75 7.38 1.48
CA ARG A 15 -16.30 7.53 1.54
C ARG A 15 -15.89 9.00 1.44
N GLY A 16 -16.52 9.74 0.52
CA GLY A 16 -16.29 11.17 0.38
C GLY A 16 -16.69 11.93 1.65
N GLU A 17 -17.88 11.67 2.20
CA GLU A 17 -18.37 12.28 3.44
C GLU A 17 -17.40 12.03 4.61
N GLU A 18 -16.94 10.80 4.76
CA GLU A 18 -15.96 10.39 5.78
C GLU A 18 -14.64 11.17 5.64
N PHE A 19 -14.06 11.19 4.43
CA PHE A 19 -12.82 11.92 4.15
C PHE A 19 -12.99 13.42 4.37
N GLY A 20 -14.09 14.00 3.87
CA GLY A 20 -14.41 15.41 3.99
C GLY A 20 -14.52 15.84 5.45
N ALA A 21 -15.25 15.08 6.26
CA ALA A 21 -15.44 15.36 7.69
C ALA A 21 -14.14 15.24 8.47
N ALA A 22 -13.30 14.23 8.16
CA ALA A 22 -12.01 14.04 8.83
C ALA A 22 -10.99 15.14 8.53
N HIS A 23 -11.14 15.84 7.40
CA HIS A 23 -10.12 16.75 6.87
C HIS A 23 -10.64 18.13 6.48
N ALA A 24 -11.79 18.56 7.02
CA ALA A 24 -12.45 19.81 6.66
C ALA A 24 -11.52 21.03 6.71
N GLY A 25 -10.72 21.17 7.76
CA GLY A 25 -9.77 22.27 7.91
C GLY A 25 -8.64 22.26 6.87
N GLN A 26 -8.09 21.08 6.56
CA GLN A 26 -7.05 20.93 5.54
C GLN A 26 -7.61 21.16 4.13
N ILE A 27 -8.83 20.70 3.85
CA ILE A 27 -9.51 20.94 2.57
C ILE A 27 -9.75 22.43 2.37
N ALA A 28 -10.23 23.15 3.38
CA ALA A 28 -10.42 24.61 3.32
C ALA A 28 -9.09 25.35 3.05
N ALA A 29 -7.99 24.88 3.64
CA ALA A 29 -6.65 25.42 3.39
C ALA A 29 -6.17 25.15 1.96
N VAL A 30 -6.42 23.95 1.41
CA VAL A 30 -6.13 23.63 0.00
C VAL A 30 -6.93 24.53 -0.94
N ILE A 31 -8.23 24.70 -0.71
CA ILE A 31 -9.09 25.59 -1.51
C ILE A 31 -8.56 27.02 -1.49
N THR A 32 -8.17 27.52 -0.32
CA THR A 32 -7.64 28.88 -0.16
C THR A 32 -6.30 29.06 -0.87
N ALA A 33 -5.40 28.07 -0.76
CA ALA A 33 -4.12 28.09 -1.45
C ALA A 33 -4.32 28.10 -2.98
N TYR A 34 -5.18 27.23 -3.50
CA TYR A 34 -5.45 27.18 -4.94
C TYR A 34 -6.16 28.40 -5.48
N GLN A 35 -7.11 28.95 -4.73
CA GLN A 35 -7.70 30.23 -5.08
C GLN A 35 -6.64 31.32 -5.23
N GLY A 36 -5.67 31.41 -4.31
CA GLY A 36 -4.56 32.37 -4.43
C GLY A 36 -3.71 32.16 -5.69
N LEU A 37 -3.44 30.90 -6.05
CA LEU A 37 -2.71 30.56 -7.27
C LEU A 37 -3.49 30.90 -8.54
N PHE A 38 -4.79 30.62 -8.57
CA PHE A 38 -5.66 30.96 -9.70
C PHE A 38 -5.78 32.48 -9.83
N ASP A 39 -5.95 33.20 -8.73
CA ASP A 39 -6.07 34.66 -8.73
C ASP A 39 -4.79 35.33 -9.25
N ALA A 40 -3.63 34.82 -8.82
CA ALA A 40 -2.33 35.29 -9.28
C ALA A 40 -2.11 35.00 -10.78
N ALA A 41 -2.49 33.80 -11.24
CA ALA A 41 -2.36 33.41 -12.64
C ALA A 41 -3.28 34.22 -13.57
N ALA A 42 -4.52 34.45 -13.15
CA ALA A 42 -5.52 35.21 -13.91
C ALA A 42 -5.38 36.74 -13.74
N GLN A 43 -4.55 37.20 -12.79
CA GLN A 43 -4.43 38.60 -12.37
C GLN A 43 -5.77 39.24 -11.93
N GLN A 44 -6.71 38.41 -11.48
CA GLN A 44 -8.03 38.81 -11.01
C GLN A 44 -8.63 37.68 -10.15
N ARG A 45 -9.66 37.98 -9.38
CA ARG A 45 -10.38 36.95 -8.61
C ARG A 45 -11.03 35.95 -9.57
N VAL A 46 -10.64 34.68 -9.48
CA VAL A 46 -11.25 33.58 -10.22
C VAL A 46 -12.49 33.08 -9.49
N ASP A 47 -13.58 32.90 -10.22
CA ASP A 47 -14.83 32.33 -9.70
C ASP A 47 -14.74 30.80 -9.67
N LEU A 48 -14.59 30.22 -8.48
CA LEU A 48 -14.52 28.75 -8.33
C LEU A 48 -15.85 28.06 -8.62
N ASP A 49 -16.99 28.77 -8.53
CA ASP A 49 -18.30 28.18 -8.79
C ASP A 49 -18.46 27.87 -10.27
N ASP A 50 -18.12 28.83 -11.14
CA ASP A 50 -18.20 28.66 -12.59
C ASP A 50 -17.24 27.58 -13.10
N TRP A 51 -15.95 27.68 -12.73
CA TRP A 51 -14.95 26.69 -13.14
C TRP A 51 -15.22 25.31 -12.52
N GLY A 52 -15.65 25.29 -11.26
CA GLY A 52 -16.01 24.09 -10.53
C GLY A 52 -17.23 23.38 -11.11
N ALA A 53 -18.25 24.12 -11.54
CA ALA A 53 -19.42 23.55 -12.19
C ALA A 53 -19.06 22.84 -13.50
N ALA A 54 -18.24 23.49 -14.35
CA ALA A 54 -17.74 22.90 -15.59
C ALA A 54 -16.89 21.64 -15.31
N ALA A 55 -16.00 21.69 -14.32
CA ALA A 55 -15.20 20.55 -13.91
C ALA A 55 -16.07 19.38 -13.42
N LEU A 56 -17.05 19.66 -12.57
CA LEU A 56 -17.96 18.64 -12.03
C LEU A 56 -18.78 17.99 -13.15
N GLU A 57 -19.26 18.75 -14.13
CA GLU A 57 -19.98 18.22 -15.29
C GLU A 57 -19.11 17.25 -16.11
N ARG A 58 -17.85 17.65 -16.40
CA ARG A 58 -16.89 16.80 -17.12
C ARG A 58 -16.57 15.53 -16.33
N THR A 59 -16.34 15.65 -15.02
CA THR A 59 -16.11 14.51 -14.15
C THR A 59 -17.33 13.60 -14.06
N ALA A 60 -18.54 14.13 -13.94
CA ALA A 60 -19.77 13.33 -13.87
C ALA A 60 -20.01 12.55 -15.16
N THR A 61 -19.64 13.11 -16.31
CA THR A 61 -19.75 12.44 -17.61
C THR A 61 -18.71 11.34 -17.76
N PHE A 62 -17.46 11.58 -17.34
CA PHE A 62 -16.34 10.66 -17.55
C PHE A 62 -16.22 9.59 -16.46
N ALA A 63 -16.32 9.98 -15.20
CA ALA A 63 -16.18 9.13 -14.02
C ALA A 63 -17.27 9.46 -12.96
N PRO A 64 -18.52 8.99 -13.16
CA PRO A 64 -19.66 9.32 -12.29
C PRO A 64 -19.45 9.02 -10.81
N ALA A 65 -18.74 7.92 -10.51
CA ALA A 65 -18.41 7.53 -9.13
C ALA A 65 -17.50 8.56 -8.45
N LEU A 66 -16.54 9.14 -9.18
CA LEU A 66 -15.64 10.17 -8.64
C LEU A 66 -16.36 11.52 -8.47
N ALA A 67 -17.31 11.88 -9.35
CA ALA A 67 -18.18 13.04 -9.11
C ALA A 67 -19.03 12.87 -7.83
N THR A 68 -19.51 11.66 -7.58
CA THR A 68 -20.24 11.31 -6.36
C THR A 68 -19.33 11.41 -5.13
N GLU A 69 -18.11 10.90 -5.20
CA GLU A 69 -17.11 11.01 -4.14
C GLU A 69 -16.73 12.46 -3.84
N MET A 70 -16.56 13.30 -4.86
CA MET A 70 -16.32 14.74 -4.71
C MET A 70 -17.49 15.45 -4.03
N THR A 71 -18.72 15.05 -4.35
CA THR A 71 -19.94 15.55 -3.68
C THR A 71 -19.95 15.15 -2.21
N GLY A 72 -19.54 13.91 -1.89
CA GLY A 72 -19.37 13.45 -0.52
C GLY A 72 -18.31 14.25 0.22
N ILE A 73 -17.13 14.45 -0.37
CA ILE A 73 -16.04 15.25 0.21
C ILE A 73 -16.53 16.66 0.53
N ALA A 74 -17.24 17.30 -0.39
CA ALA A 74 -17.81 18.63 -0.20
C ALA A 74 -18.81 18.65 0.97
N THR A 75 -19.70 17.66 1.03
CA THR A 75 -20.70 17.50 2.09
C THR A 75 -20.03 17.32 3.46
N GLY A 76 -19.07 16.41 3.57
CA GLY A 76 -18.35 16.15 4.81
C GLY A 76 -17.51 17.33 5.28
N ALA A 77 -16.87 18.05 4.35
CA ALA A 77 -16.06 19.22 4.66
C ALA A 77 -16.87 20.52 4.84
N ALA A 78 -18.19 20.48 4.59
CA ALA A 78 -19.09 21.64 4.61
C ALA A 78 -18.62 22.79 3.70
N VAL A 79 -18.22 22.46 2.47
CA VAL A 79 -17.82 23.42 1.43
C VAL A 79 -18.62 23.21 0.14
N PRO A 80 -18.68 24.20 -0.77
CA PRO A 80 -19.33 24.01 -2.07
C PRO A 80 -18.68 22.88 -2.87
N VAL A 81 -19.49 22.03 -3.52
CA VAL A 81 -18.98 20.94 -4.38
C VAL A 81 -18.19 21.46 -5.57
N THR A 82 -18.55 22.64 -6.07
CA THR A 82 -17.82 23.39 -7.09
C THR A 82 -16.40 23.72 -6.65
N HIS A 83 -16.17 24.06 -5.39
CA HIS A 83 -14.82 24.32 -4.90
C HIS A 83 -13.96 23.04 -4.88
N ILE A 84 -14.55 21.90 -4.49
CA ILE A 84 -13.88 20.59 -4.59
C ILE A 84 -13.58 20.25 -6.06
N ALA A 85 -14.53 20.49 -6.96
CA ALA A 85 -14.33 20.29 -8.38
C ALA A 85 -13.25 21.18 -8.98
N ALA A 86 -13.19 22.44 -8.57
CA ALA A 86 -12.16 23.37 -9.01
C ALA A 86 -10.75 22.92 -8.59
N ILE A 87 -10.53 22.50 -7.34
CA ILE A 87 -9.20 22.01 -6.92
C ILE A 87 -8.82 20.69 -7.59
N ASN A 88 -9.79 19.84 -7.96
CA ASN A 88 -9.55 18.64 -8.76
C ASN A 88 -9.23 18.98 -10.23
N ALA A 89 -9.68 20.13 -10.72
CA ALA A 89 -9.39 20.67 -12.06
C ALA A 89 -8.30 21.76 -12.05
N ARG A 90 -7.41 21.75 -11.05
CA ARG A 90 -6.42 22.80 -10.85
C ARG A 90 -5.47 22.98 -12.04
N THR A 91 -5.14 21.89 -12.73
CA THR A 91 -4.21 21.92 -13.86
C THR A 91 -4.87 22.60 -15.04
N GLU A 92 -6.15 22.27 -15.27
CA GLU A 92 -7.01 22.81 -16.31
C GLU A 92 -7.31 24.29 -16.07
N ILE A 93 -7.63 24.67 -14.84
CA ILE A 93 -7.87 26.07 -14.46
C ILE A 93 -6.59 26.90 -14.58
N LEU A 94 -5.44 26.40 -14.12
CA LEU A 94 -4.17 27.10 -14.30
C LEU A 94 -3.79 27.25 -15.77
N ALA A 95 -4.06 26.24 -16.60
CA ALA A 95 -3.86 26.33 -18.04
C ALA A 95 -4.78 27.38 -18.69
N ALA A 96 -6.07 27.37 -18.35
CA ALA A 96 -7.05 28.30 -18.90
C ALA A 96 -6.84 29.76 -18.43
N ALA A 97 -6.41 29.94 -17.17
CA ALA A 97 -6.12 31.26 -16.60
C ALA A 97 -4.88 31.93 -17.24
N ARG A 98 -4.01 31.17 -17.91
CA ARG A 98 -2.68 31.61 -18.39
C ARG A 98 -2.66 32.39 -19.71
N VAL A 99 -3.63 33.29 -19.92
CA VAL A 99 -3.41 34.38 -20.88
C VAL A 99 -2.47 35.41 -20.24
N ALA A 100 -1.17 35.31 -20.56
CA ALA A 100 -0.17 36.40 -20.54
C ALA A 100 0.73 36.67 -19.31
N THR A 101 1.46 35.68 -18.76
CA THR A 101 2.67 36.00 -17.97
C THR A 101 3.93 35.26 -18.43
N ALA A 102 4.94 36.04 -18.84
CA ALA A 102 6.34 35.65 -18.84
C ALA A 102 6.81 35.61 -17.37
N ASN A 103 7.60 34.61 -16.99
CA ASN A 103 8.06 34.29 -15.63
C ASN A 103 7.09 33.41 -14.82
N ARG A 104 6.81 32.20 -15.33
CA ARG A 104 6.43 31.12 -14.42
C ARG A 104 7.68 30.68 -13.64
N PRO A 105 7.61 30.55 -12.32
CA PRO A 105 8.54 29.67 -11.62
C PRO A 105 8.31 28.23 -12.10
N ALA A 106 9.39 27.48 -12.26
CA ALA A 106 9.40 26.20 -12.94
C ALA A 106 8.61 25.12 -12.17
N ASN A 107 7.95 24.22 -12.92
CA ASN A 107 7.30 23.02 -12.39
C ASN A 107 8.22 21.84 -12.63
N GLU A 108 8.82 21.25 -11.59
CA GLU A 108 10.07 20.49 -11.78
C GLU A 108 10.04 19.00 -11.44
N CYS A 109 8.89 18.34 -11.58
CA CYS A 109 8.80 16.91 -11.26
C CYS A 109 9.76 16.06 -12.12
N SER A 110 10.34 15.03 -11.50
CA SER A 110 11.25 14.10 -12.18
C SER A 110 10.88 12.66 -11.82
N THR A 111 10.65 11.83 -12.83
CA THR A 111 10.21 10.43 -12.71
C THR A 111 11.24 9.51 -13.34
N VAL A 112 11.55 8.42 -12.65
CA VAL A 112 12.42 7.35 -13.14
C VAL A 112 11.71 6.02 -12.94
N VAL A 113 11.63 5.26 -14.02
CA VAL A 113 11.22 3.85 -14.01
C VAL A 113 12.36 3.01 -14.59
N ALA A 114 12.77 1.96 -13.88
CA ALA A 114 13.70 0.96 -14.38
C ALA A 114 13.01 -0.41 -14.37
N LEU A 115 12.77 -0.96 -15.57
CA LEU A 115 12.32 -2.34 -15.74
C LEU A 115 13.51 -3.27 -15.51
N ARG A 116 13.34 -4.22 -14.59
CA ARG A 116 14.40 -5.11 -14.14
C ARG A 116 14.10 -6.54 -14.55
N ARG A 117 15.14 -7.33 -14.80
CA ARG A 117 15.00 -8.67 -15.39
C ARG A 117 14.55 -9.71 -14.36
N SER A 118 15.11 -9.65 -13.16
CA SER A 118 14.92 -10.66 -12.12
C SER A 118 14.22 -10.11 -10.88
N GLU A 119 13.90 -8.82 -10.89
CA GLU A 119 13.47 -8.06 -9.72
C GLU A 119 12.26 -7.18 -10.11
N PRO A 120 11.43 -6.75 -9.14
CA PRO A 120 10.33 -5.82 -9.40
C PRO A 120 10.84 -4.51 -10.04
N PRO A 121 10.02 -3.85 -10.88
CA PRO A 121 10.41 -2.56 -11.46
C PRO A 121 10.63 -1.53 -10.36
N LEU A 122 11.65 -0.70 -10.52
CA LEU A 122 11.83 0.49 -9.70
C LEU A 122 11.03 1.62 -10.32
N ALA A 123 10.19 2.31 -9.55
CA ALA A 123 9.39 3.42 -10.03
C ALA A 123 9.38 4.53 -8.97
N ILE A 124 10.21 5.55 -9.14
CA ILE A 124 10.44 6.62 -8.17
C ILE A 124 10.22 7.99 -8.81
N GLN A 125 9.52 8.87 -8.11
CA GLN A 125 9.30 10.25 -8.52
C GLN A 125 9.65 11.24 -7.41
N ALA A 126 10.32 12.32 -7.77
CA ALA A 126 10.37 13.55 -6.98
C ALA A 126 9.22 14.47 -7.45
N TRP A 127 8.29 14.77 -6.55
CA TRP A 127 7.14 15.64 -6.82
C TRP A 127 7.41 17.06 -6.30
N ASP A 128 7.51 17.99 -7.26
CA ASP A 128 7.84 19.39 -7.01
C ASP A 128 6.61 20.27 -7.20
N TRP A 129 6.40 21.18 -6.26
CA TRP A 129 5.27 22.10 -6.29
C TRP A 129 5.49 23.28 -5.34
N TYR A 130 4.50 24.17 -5.25
CA TYR A 130 4.54 25.35 -4.36
C TYR A 130 4.79 24.96 -2.90
N ALA A 131 5.75 25.64 -2.28
CA ALA A 131 6.21 25.35 -0.92
C ALA A 131 5.09 25.45 0.13
N ASP A 132 4.12 26.36 -0.07
CA ASP A 132 2.98 26.56 0.82
C ASP A 132 2.06 25.34 0.92
N LEU A 133 2.12 24.42 -0.07
CA LEU A 133 1.34 23.17 -0.08
C LEU A 133 2.07 22.01 0.61
N ALA A 134 3.26 22.21 1.17
CA ALA A 134 4.08 21.16 1.79
C ALA A 134 3.39 20.38 2.93
N GLN A 135 2.42 21.01 3.59
CA GLN A 135 1.66 20.40 4.69
C GLN A 135 0.22 20.04 4.27
N LEU A 136 -0.12 20.10 2.98
CA LEU A 136 -1.48 19.98 2.47
C LEU A 136 -1.69 18.74 1.58
N TRP A 137 -0.91 17.70 1.84
CA TRP A 137 -1.06 16.39 1.20
C TRP A 137 -1.05 15.24 2.22
N LEU A 138 -1.49 14.07 1.76
CA LEU A 138 -1.54 12.81 2.50
C LEU A 138 -1.45 11.60 1.57
N VAL A 139 -1.26 10.42 2.16
CA VAL A 139 -1.51 9.13 1.52
C VAL A 139 -2.92 8.66 1.86
N TRP A 140 -3.70 8.28 0.87
CA TRP A 140 -5.07 7.81 1.02
C TRP A 140 -5.20 6.35 0.57
N ASP A 141 -5.65 5.48 1.48
CA ASP A 141 -6.08 4.11 1.19
C ASP A 141 -7.59 4.06 0.93
N ILE A 142 -7.97 3.58 -0.25
CA ILE A 142 -9.36 3.46 -0.70
C ILE A 142 -9.70 1.98 -0.93
N PRO A 143 -10.57 1.37 -0.10
CA PRO A 143 -11.18 0.09 -0.42
C PRO A 143 -12.34 0.28 -1.41
N HIS A 144 -12.52 -0.70 -2.30
CA HIS A 144 -13.61 -0.76 -3.26
C HIS A 144 -14.52 -1.97 -3.01
N ALA A 145 -15.75 -1.90 -3.52
CA ALA A 145 -16.81 -2.86 -3.18
C ALA A 145 -16.57 -4.29 -3.69
N ASP A 146 -15.85 -4.44 -4.79
CA ASP A 146 -15.36 -5.69 -5.39
C ASP A 146 -14.06 -6.20 -4.72
N GLY A 147 -13.64 -5.59 -3.61
CA GLY A 147 -12.55 -6.07 -2.75
C GLY A 147 -11.16 -5.55 -3.09
N HIS A 148 -11.00 -4.84 -4.21
CA HIS A 148 -9.70 -4.26 -4.56
C HIS A 148 -9.41 -2.97 -3.79
N ARG A 149 -8.16 -2.52 -3.86
CA ARG A 149 -7.69 -1.34 -3.16
C ARG A 149 -6.86 -0.43 -4.05
N THR A 150 -7.10 0.86 -3.91
CA THR A 150 -6.26 1.93 -4.45
C THR A 150 -5.54 2.63 -3.31
N THR A 151 -4.25 2.90 -3.47
CA THR A 151 -3.47 3.77 -2.59
C THR A 151 -2.94 4.95 -3.38
N THR A 152 -3.21 6.18 -2.97
CA THR A 152 -2.73 7.38 -3.68
C THR A 152 -2.13 8.41 -2.74
N LEU A 153 -1.00 9.01 -3.11
CA LEU A 153 -0.57 10.28 -2.55
C LEU A 153 -1.33 11.39 -3.27
N THR A 154 -2.07 12.21 -2.52
CA THR A 154 -2.86 13.31 -3.07
C THR A 154 -2.89 14.49 -2.10
N GLU A 155 -3.43 15.61 -2.54
CA GLU A 155 -3.70 16.78 -1.70
C GLU A 155 -5.12 16.70 -1.12
N TYR A 156 -5.34 17.32 0.05
CA TYR A 156 -6.65 17.21 0.72
C TYR A 156 -7.78 17.76 -0.17
N GLY A 157 -8.77 16.91 -0.45
CA GLY A 157 -9.91 17.23 -1.30
C GLY A 157 -9.71 16.90 -2.78
N ILE A 158 -8.50 16.49 -3.20
CA ILE A 158 -8.22 16.01 -4.56
C ILE A 158 -8.28 14.49 -4.59
N VAL A 159 -9.07 13.93 -5.51
CA VAL A 159 -9.44 12.51 -5.48
C VAL A 159 -8.29 11.56 -5.78
N GLY A 160 -7.29 11.96 -6.55
CA GLY A 160 -6.12 11.12 -6.78
C GLY A 160 -5.04 11.81 -7.59
N LYS A 161 -3.85 11.20 -7.59
CA LYS A 161 -2.67 11.75 -8.26
C LYS A 161 -1.62 10.66 -8.50
N ILE A 162 -0.57 10.58 -7.68
CA ILE A 162 0.44 9.50 -7.74
C ILE A 162 -0.13 8.33 -6.95
N GLY A 163 -0.07 7.11 -7.47
CA GLY A 163 -0.68 5.99 -6.75
C GLY A 163 -0.45 4.63 -7.37
N VAL A 164 -1.04 3.63 -6.73
CA VAL A 164 -0.94 2.22 -7.09
C VAL A 164 -2.21 1.49 -6.66
N ASN A 165 -2.61 0.48 -7.42
CA ASN A 165 -3.66 -0.45 -7.02
C ASN A 165 -3.09 -1.85 -6.70
N ASP A 166 -3.87 -2.68 -6.02
CA ASP A 166 -3.50 -4.06 -5.71
C ASP A 166 -3.71 -5.04 -6.88
N ARG A 167 -3.85 -4.52 -8.11
CA ARG A 167 -3.94 -5.29 -9.36
C ARG A 167 -2.68 -5.19 -10.21
N GLY A 168 -1.60 -4.65 -9.65
CA GLY A 168 -0.32 -4.58 -10.34
C GLY A 168 -0.19 -3.39 -11.29
N LEU A 169 -0.88 -2.27 -11.03
CA LEU A 169 -0.77 -1.04 -11.80
C LEU A 169 -0.45 0.17 -10.90
N GLY A 170 0.54 0.95 -11.28
CA GLY A 170 0.90 2.23 -10.65
C GLY A 170 0.99 3.37 -11.63
N VAL A 171 0.85 4.59 -11.11
CA VAL A 171 0.83 5.85 -11.85
C VAL A 171 1.72 6.87 -11.16
N HIS A 172 2.71 7.38 -11.90
CA HIS A 172 3.45 8.60 -11.59
C HIS A 172 2.94 9.76 -12.47
N PHE A 173 3.26 10.99 -12.06
CA PHE A 173 2.53 12.16 -12.55
C PHE A 173 3.45 13.35 -12.87
N ASN A 174 3.52 13.81 -14.12
CA ASN A 174 4.26 15.01 -14.48
C ASN A 174 3.36 15.98 -15.24
N ILE A 175 3.37 17.26 -14.85
CA ILE A 175 2.69 18.30 -15.64
C ILE A 175 3.50 18.59 -16.91
N LEU A 176 2.79 18.79 -18.03
CA LEU A 176 3.33 19.18 -19.33
C LEU A 176 2.64 20.47 -19.80
N HIS A 177 3.20 21.16 -20.80
CA HIS A 177 2.63 22.42 -21.28
C HIS A 177 2.63 22.50 -22.81
N HIS A 178 1.45 22.46 -23.40
CA HIS A 178 1.26 22.59 -24.84
C HIS A 178 0.63 23.95 -25.17
N ARG A 179 0.94 24.50 -26.36
CA ARG A 179 0.34 25.76 -26.82
C ARG A 179 -1.20 25.75 -26.81
N ASP A 180 -1.79 24.59 -27.05
CA ASP A 180 -3.24 24.42 -27.20
C ASP A 180 -3.95 24.12 -25.85
N ASP A 181 -3.21 24.15 -24.73
CA ASP A 181 -3.77 24.02 -23.38
C ASP A 181 -4.71 25.19 -23.02
N GLY A 182 -5.70 24.92 -22.16
CA GLY A 182 -6.55 25.95 -21.57
C GLY A 182 -7.82 26.28 -22.35
N ALA A 183 -8.16 25.52 -23.40
CA ALA A 183 -9.42 25.65 -24.13
C ALA A 183 -10.61 25.11 -23.31
N GLY A 184 -11.01 25.84 -22.28
CA GLY A 184 -12.07 25.44 -21.33
C GLY A 184 -11.65 24.29 -20.41
N ILE A 185 -12.63 23.59 -19.85
CA ILE A 185 -12.41 22.44 -18.96
C ILE A 185 -12.77 21.13 -19.68
N GLY A 186 -11.75 20.28 -19.83
CA GLY A 186 -11.88 18.88 -20.19
C GLY A 186 -11.97 18.00 -18.95
N VAL A 187 -11.71 16.70 -19.09
CA VAL A 187 -11.62 15.79 -17.94
C VAL A 187 -10.42 16.19 -17.08
N PRO A 188 -10.64 16.49 -15.78
CA PRO A 188 -9.54 16.82 -14.89
C PRO A 188 -8.52 15.70 -14.79
N VAL A 189 -7.24 16.02 -14.94
CA VAL A 189 -6.18 15.01 -15.00
C VAL A 189 -6.04 14.20 -13.70
N HIS A 190 -6.35 14.79 -12.54
CA HIS A 190 -6.40 14.09 -11.24
C HIS A 190 -7.54 13.07 -11.17
N VAL A 191 -8.68 13.38 -11.79
CA VAL A 191 -9.80 12.44 -11.96
C VAL A 191 -9.41 11.33 -12.93
N LEU A 192 -8.71 11.66 -14.01
CA LEU A 192 -8.21 10.68 -14.97
C LEU A 192 -7.24 9.68 -14.32
N ALA A 193 -6.26 10.17 -13.54
CA ALA A 193 -5.33 9.33 -12.79
C ALA A 193 -6.06 8.39 -11.81
N ARG A 194 -7.01 8.93 -11.03
CA ARG A 194 -7.80 8.13 -10.09
C ARG A 194 -8.70 7.11 -10.79
N SER A 195 -9.31 7.48 -11.91
CA SER A 195 -10.15 6.59 -12.72
C SER A 195 -9.35 5.39 -13.24
N VAL A 196 -8.11 5.61 -13.69
CA VAL A 196 -7.20 4.54 -14.11
C VAL A 196 -6.89 3.61 -12.94
N LEU A 197 -6.49 4.16 -11.79
CA LEU A 197 -6.15 3.37 -10.60
C LEU A 197 -7.33 2.54 -10.09
N ASP A 198 -8.54 3.10 -10.07
CA ASP A 198 -9.74 2.44 -9.55
C ASP A 198 -10.33 1.42 -10.53
N SER A 199 -10.25 1.66 -11.85
CA SER A 199 -11.02 0.86 -12.83
C SER A 199 -10.16 -0.11 -13.65
N ALA A 200 -8.90 0.22 -13.93
CA ALA A 200 -8.08 -0.58 -14.83
C ALA A 200 -7.53 -1.82 -14.11
N ARG A 201 -7.78 -2.99 -14.71
CA ARG A 201 -7.21 -4.27 -14.23
C ARG A 201 -5.84 -4.58 -14.84
N ASP A 202 -5.50 -3.90 -15.91
CA ASP A 202 -4.27 -4.12 -16.67
C ASP A 202 -3.84 -2.83 -17.39
N LEU A 203 -2.61 -2.83 -17.88
CA LEU A 203 -2.01 -1.69 -18.58
C LEU A 203 -2.79 -1.29 -19.84
N ASN A 204 -3.40 -2.25 -20.55
CA ASN A 204 -4.12 -1.97 -21.78
C ASN A 204 -5.42 -1.20 -21.53
N GLN A 205 -6.19 -1.57 -20.50
CA GLN A 205 -7.39 -0.83 -20.09
C GLN A 205 -7.04 0.61 -19.67
N ALA A 206 -5.91 0.79 -18.97
CA ALA A 206 -5.42 2.12 -18.62
C ALA A 206 -5.09 2.93 -19.88
N LEU A 207 -4.38 2.35 -20.86
CA LEU A 207 -4.04 3.01 -22.12
C LEU A 207 -5.28 3.42 -22.93
N VAL A 208 -6.29 2.55 -23.03
CA VAL A 208 -7.55 2.86 -23.71
C VAL A 208 -8.26 4.04 -23.03
N THR A 209 -8.33 4.03 -21.70
CA THR A 209 -8.95 5.11 -20.92
C THR A 209 -8.26 6.45 -21.16
N LEU A 210 -6.92 6.48 -21.11
CA LEU A 210 -6.13 7.69 -21.31
C LEU A 210 -6.20 8.21 -22.75
N ALA A 211 -6.17 7.32 -23.74
CA ALA A 211 -6.22 7.70 -25.16
C ALA A 211 -7.58 8.31 -25.57
N GLN A 212 -8.65 8.02 -24.83
CA GLN A 212 -10.00 8.48 -25.12
C GLN A 212 -10.43 9.69 -24.27
N ALA A 213 -9.66 10.07 -23.26
CA ALA A 213 -10.01 11.14 -22.35
C ALA A 213 -9.90 12.52 -23.04
N PRO A 214 -10.99 13.31 -23.10
CA PRO A 214 -10.93 14.66 -23.65
C PRO A 214 -10.35 15.62 -22.61
N VAL A 215 -9.02 15.74 -22.58
CA VAL A 215 -8.29 16.65 -21.67
C VAL A 215 -8.20 18.07 -22.24
N SER A 216 -8.14 19.08 -21.37
CA SER A 216 -7.91 20.48 -21.77
C SER A 216 -6.57 21.04 -21.29
N ALA A 217 -5.78 20.25 -20.57
CA ALA A 217 -4.44 20.59 -20.14
C ALA A 217 -3.51 19.40 -20.30
N SER A 218 -2.23 19.68 -20.51
CA SER A 218 -1.23 18.69 -20.83
C SER A 218 -0.63 18.04 -19.57
N SER A 219 -0.43 16.73 -19.61
CA SER A 219 0.25 15.98 -18.54
C SER A 219 0.79 14.65 -19.05
N SER A 220 1.82 14.14 -18.38
CA SER A 220 2.25 12.75 -18.50
C SER A 220 1.74 11.95 -17.31
N LEU A 221 1.09 10.83 -17.62
CA LEU A 221 0.79 9.77 -16.65
C LEU A 221 1.73 8.60 -16.97
N THR A 222 2.77 8.43 -16.14
CA THR A 222 3.71 7.32 -16.29
C THR A 222 3.15 6.08 -15.61
N LEU A 223 2.69 5.15 -16.43
CA LEU A 223 2.13 3.88 -16.01
C LEU A 223 3.23 2.85 -15.82
N VAL A 224 3.15 2.10 -14.73
CA VAL A 224 4.01 0.92 -14.48
C VAL A 224 3.12 -0.24 -14.11
N ALA A 225 3.27 -1.35 -14.81
CA ALA A 225 2.54 -2.58 -14.55
C ALA A 225 3.49 -3.72 -14.21
N ALA A 226 3.09 -4.60 -13.29
CA ALA A 226 3.85 -5.80 -12.93
C ALA A 226 2.91 -6.96 -12.62
N SER A 227 3.18 -8.13 -13.21
CA SER A 227 2.44 -9.38 -12.96
C SER A 227 3.37 -10.57 -13.11
N GLY A 228 3.34 -11.53 -12.18
CA GLY A 228 4.20 -12.72 -12.26
C GLY A 228 5.69 -12.35 -12.25
N THR A 229 6.44 -12.61 -13.32
CA THR A 229 7.83 -12.15 -13.49
C THR A 229 7.96 -11.01 -14.50
N GLU A 230 6.84 -10.57 -15.08
CA GLU A 230 6.81 -9.59 -16.15
C GLU A 230 6.52 -8.19 -15.61
N SER A 231 7.08 -7.19 -16.27
CA SER A 231 6.77 -5.79 -16.00
C SER A 231 6.84 -4.97 -17.28
N ALA A 232 6.04 -3.91 -17.33
CA ALA A 232 5.99 -2.99 -18.46
C ALA A 232 5.77 -1.57 -17.94
N ALA A 233 6.26 -0.58 -18.67
CA ALA A 233 6.05 0.82 -18.34
C ALA A 233 5.87 1.65 -19.61
N VAL A 234 5.16 2.78 -19.47
CA VAL A 234 4.94 3.75 -20.53
C VAL A 234 4.58 5.09 -19.91
N SER A 235 5.17 6.17 -20.40
CA SER A 235 4.72 7.53 -20.14
C SER A 235 3.69 7.91 -21.19
N VAL A 236 2.43 8.05 -20.76
CA VAL A 236 1.32 8.45 -21.63
C VAL A 236 1.16 9.96 -21.53
N GLU A 237 1.52 10.65 -22.59
CA GLU A 237 1.47 12.11 -22.69
C GLU A 237 0.12 12.51 -23.27
N VAL A 238 -0.78 13.02 -22.43
CA VAL A 238 -2.11 13.49 -22.84
C VAL A 238 -2.09 15.00 -23.03
N SER A 239 -2.72 15.47 -24.11
CA SER A 239 -2.85 16.90 -24.42
C SER A 239 -4.08 17.14 -25.29
N PRO A 240 -4.54 18.40 -25.44
CA PRO A 240 -5.56 18.76 -26.42
C PRO A 240 -5.19 18.42 -27.87
N ALA A 241 -3.89 18.32 -28.18
CA ALA A 241 -3.39 17.96 -29.51
C ALA A 241 -3.43 16.44 -29.78
N GLY A 242 -3.71 15.62 -28.77
CA GLY A 242 -3.75 14.16 -28.85
C GLY A 242 -2.85 13.48 -27.82
N VAL A 243 -2.74 12.16 -27.96
CA VAL A 243 -1.98 11.29 -27.07
C VAL A 243 -0.64 10.90 -27.68
N GLY A 244 0.42 10.95 -26.87
CA GLY A 244 1.75 10.47 -27.17
C GLY A 244 2.19 9.36 -26.20
N TYR A 245 3.18 8.56 -26.61
CA TYR A 245 3.71 7.45 -25.82
C TYR A 245 5.24 7.49 -25.80
N ALA A 246 5.81 7.72 -24.62
CA ALA A 246 7.24 7.54 -24.37
C ALA A 246 7.47 6.18 -23.70
N LEU A 247 8.29 5.35 -24.36
CA LEU A 247 8.58 3.99 -23.96
C LEU A 247 9.96 3.89 -23.28
N PRO A 248 10.18 2.89 -22.41
CA PRO A 248 11.51 2.58 -21.90
C PRO A 248 12.50 2.32 -23.04
N ASP A 249 13.77 2.65 -22.81
CA ASP A 249 14.86 2.34 -23.74
C ASP A 249 15.17 0.84 -23.77
N SER A 250 16.19 0.46 -24.54
CA SER A 250 16.61 -0.95 -24.70
C SER A 250 17.12 -1.60 -23.41
N GLU A 251 17.48 -0.81 -22.39
CA GLU A 251 17.88 -1.29 -21.06
C GLU A 251 16.71 -1.29 -20.07
N GLY A 252 15.51 -0.87 -20.50
CA GLY A 252 14.32 -0.82 -19.66
C GLY A 252 14.22 0.46 -18.82
N LEU A 253 15.02 1.48 -19.11
CA LEU A 253 14.99 2.76 -18.40
C LEU A 253 14.01 3.71 -19.09
N LEU A 254 13.06 4.24 -18.32
CA LEU A 254 12.14 5.31 -18.72
C LEU A 254 12.30 6.47 -17.75
N ILE A 255 12.65 7.64 -18.27
CA ILE A 255 12.76 8.88 -17.52
C ILE A 255 11.71 9.85 -18.05
N HIS A 256 11.15 10.66 -17.18
CA HIS A 256 10.30 11.76 -17.60
C HIS A 256 10.47 12.98 -16.70
N THR A 257 10.54 14.16 -17.30
CA THR A 257 10.56 15.44 -16.60
C THR A 257 9.28 16.22 -16.92
N ASN A 258 9.34 17.38 -17.59
CA ASN A 258 8.19 18.28 -17.78
C ASN A 258 8.03 18.78 -19.21
N HIS A 259 8.83 18.28 -20.14
CA HIS A 259 8.68 18.49 -21.58
C HIS A 259 8.19 17.20 -22.25
N PHE A 260 7.51 17.34 -23.38
CA PHE A 260 7.04 16.21 -24.18
C PHE A 260 8.22 15.47 -24.81
N LEU A 261 8.20 14.14 -24.71
CA LEU A 261 9.15 13.23 -25.34
C LEU A 261 8.60 12.66 -26.66
N SER A 262 7.29 12.75 -26.90
CA SER A 262 6.64 12.16 -28.06
C SER A 262 5.69 13.10 -28.79
N ALA A 263 5.47 12.80 -30.08
CA ALA A 263 4.48 13.49 -30.89
C ALA A 263 3.06 12.96 -30.57
N PRO A 264 2.00 13.78 -30.72
CA PRO A 264 2.00 15.11 -31.33
C PRO A 264 2.43 16.25 -30.40
N GLY A 265 2.42 16.05 -29.08
CA GLY A 265 2.64 17.13 -28.10
C GLY A 265 3.98 17.85 -28.25
N SER A 266 5.06 17.12 -28.57
CA SER A 266 6.39 17.73 -28.76
C SER A 266 6.48 18.76 -29.90
N LEU A 267 5.50 18.79 -30.82
CA LEU A 267 5.50 19.72 -31.96
C LEU A 267 5.15 21.17 -31.56
N ALA A 268 4.49 21.38 -30.43
CA ALA A 268 4.21 22.72 -29.90
C ALA A 268 4.29 22.77 -28.38
N ASP A 269 5.29 22.07 -27.85
CA ASP A 269 5.70 22.14 -26.45
C ASP A 269 6.19 23.55 -26.10
N THR A 270 5.59 24.12 -25.05
CA THR A 270 5.94 25.46 -24.56
C THR A 270 6.97 25.42 -23.44
N GLU A 271 7.20 24.25 -22.81
CA GLU A 271 8.17 24.07 -21.74
C GLU A 271 9.61 24.29 -22.23
N LEU A 272 9.91 23.98 -23.49
CA LEU A 272 11.22 24.25 -24.08
C LEU A 272 11.59 25.74 -24.08
N ARG A 273 10.60 26.64 -24.02
CA ARG A 273 10.78 28.08 -23.88
C ARG A 273 10.67 28.53 -22.41
N ASP A 274 9.67 28.02 -21.70
CA ASP A 274 9.25 28.55 -20.40
C ASP A 274 9.93 27.86 -19.20
N GLY A 275 10.42 26.63 -19.37
CA GLY A 275 11.08 25.79 -18.35
C GLY A 275 12.18 24.90 -18.95
N PRO A 276 13.23 25.47 -19.60
CA PRO A 276 14.23 24.70 -20.33
C PRO A 276 15.13 23.82 -19.44
N ASP A 277 15.14 24.02 -18.12
CA ASP A 277 15.82 23.14 -17.15
C ASP A 277 15.34 21.68 -17.27
N SER A 278 14.09 21.48 -17.72
CA SER A 278 13.48 20.17 -17.89
C SER A 278 14.29 19.24 -18.80
N VAL A 279 14.87 19.80 -19.87
CA VAL A 279 15.72 19.08 -20.83
C VAL A 279 17.03 18.66 -20.18
N LEU A 280 17.61 19.55 -19.37
CA LEU A 280 18.89 19.29 -18.71
C LEU A 280 18.73 18.29 -17.56
N ARG A 281 17.65 18.38 -16.76
CA ARG A 281 17.31 17.37 -15.75
C ARG A 281 17.15 15.98 -16.38
N TYR A 282 16.45 15.90 -17.51
CA TYR A 282 16.30 14.63 -18.24
C TYR A 282 17.66 14.05 -18.66
N ASP A 283 18.52 14.84 -19.31
CA ASP A 283 19.84 14.37 -19.74
C ASP A 283 20.75 14.00 -18.55
N MET A 284 20.69 14.76 -17.45
CA MET A 284 21.43 14.44 -16.22
C MET A 284 21.02 13.09 -15.64
N LEU A 285 19.71 12.84 -15.51
CA LEU A 285 19.19 11.55 -15.03
C LEU A 285 19.59 10.41 -15.97
N ARG A 286 19.47 10.64 -17.29
CA ARG A 286 19.84 9.64 -18.31
C ARG A 286 21.32 9.29 -18.22
N ARG A 287 22.22 10.27 -18.14
CA ARG A 287 23.67 10.03 -18.01
C ARG A 287 24.04 9.41 -16.67
N ALA A 288 23.30 9.72 -15.60
CA ALA A 288 23.55 9.11 -14.31
C ALA A 288 23.18 7.62 -14.31
N LEU A 289 22.08 7.23 -14.96
CA LEU A 289 21.50 5.90 -14.79
C LEU A 289 21.77 4.93 -15.96
N ALA A 290 21.97 5.42 -17.18
CA ALA A 290 22.18 4.56 -18.35
C ALA A 290 23.50 3.78 -18.28
N GLY A 291 23.50 2.55 -18.81
CA GLY A 291 24.69 1.69 -18.91
C GLY A 291 25.21 1.15 -17.58
N ARG A 292 24.46 1.27 -16.47
CA ARG A 292 24.86 0.76 -15.14
C ARG A 292 24.43 -0.69 -14.89
N GLY A 293 23.74 -1.33 -15.83
CA GLY A 293 23.16 -2.65 -15.63
C GLY A 293 21.90 -2.60 -14.78
N GLU A 294 21.76 -3.54 -13.83
CA GLU A 294 20.57 -3.62 -12.98
C GLU A 294 20.63 -2.58 -11.85
N LEU A 295 19.81 -1.54 -11.96
CA LEU A 295 19.73 -0.43 -11.01
C LEU A 295 19.04 -0.85 -9.70
N ASP A 296 19.47 -0.25 -8.59
CA ASP A 296 18.78 -0.33 -7.31
C ASP A 296 18.10 1.01 -6.91
N ALA A 297 17.45 1.03 -5.74
CA ALA A 297 16.78 2.23 -5.24
C ALA A 297 17.77 3.37 -4.93
N ALA A 298 18.96 3.04 -4.42
CA ALA A 298 19.97 4.02 -4.03
C ALA A 298 20.53 4.72 -5.27
N ASP A 299 20.68 3.99 -6.37
CA ASP A 299 21.05 4.51 -7.67
C ASP A 299 20.10 5.62 -8.15
N VAL A 300 18.80 5.33 -8.10
CA VAL A 300 17.74 6.23 -8.56
C VAL A 300 17.57 7.42 -7.63
N VAL A 301 17.52 7.19 -6.31
CA VAL A 301 17.44 8.27 -5.29
C VAL A 301 18.66 9.18 -5.39
N GLY A 302 19.86 8.61 -5.58
CA GLY A 302 21.10 9.37 -5.77
C GLY A 302 21.06 10.25 -7.03
N ALA A 303 20.55 9.74 -8.15
CA ALA A 303 20.39 10.53 -9.37
C ALA A 303 19.36 11.66 -9.24
N LEU A 304 18.27 11.42 -8.49
CA LEU A 304 17.25 12.42 -8.17
C LEU A 304 17.69 13.44 -7.11
N SER A 305 18.86 13.27 -6.46
CA SER A 305 19.34 14.16 -5.40
C SER A 305 20.20 15.34 -5.88
N SER A 306 20.16 15.68 -7.18
CA SER A 306 21.04 16.73 -7.72
C SER A 306 20.48 18.13 -7.48
N HIS A 307 21.34 19.02 -6.99
CA HIS A 307 21.07 20.45 -6.78
C HIS A 307 21.80 21.34 -7.81
N LEU A 308 22.39 20.76 -8.86
CA LEU A 308 23.30 21.47 -9.77
C LEU A 308 22.64 22.67 -10.47
N LEU A 309 21.34 22.61 -10.71
CA LEU A 309 20.57 23.64 -11.40
C LEU A 309 19.92 24.64 -10.42
N GLY A 310 20.32 24.63 -9.15
CA GLY A 310 19.75 25.50 -8.12
C GLY A 310 18.27 25.17 -7.87
N GLY A 311 17.41 26.18 -8.01
CA GLY A 311 15.96 26.01 -7.97
C GLY A 311 15.44 24.97 -8.97
N GLY A 312 16.15 24.82 -10.11
CA GLY A 312 15.93 23.91 -11.25
C GLY A 312 16.35 22.44 -11.08
N GLY A 313 16.77 22.04 -9.88
CA GLY A 313 17.44 20.76 -9.63
C GLY A 313 16.52 19.54 -9.77
N THR A 314 17.08 18.33 -9.87
CA THR A 314 16.26 17.10 -9.75
C THR A 314 15.73 16.91 -8.32
N CYS A 315 16.38 17.56 -7.35
CA CYS A 315 15.85 17.85 -6.03
C CYS A 315 15.67 19.36 -5.89
N CYS A 316 14.44 19.85 -6.00
CA CYS A 316 14.10 21.26 -5.94
C CYS A 316 14.06 21.78 -4.49
N HIS A 317 14.65 22.96 -4.25
CA HIS A 317 14.63 23.64 -2.95
C HIS A 317 14.21 25.10 -3.13
N VAL A 318 13.61 25.65 -2.08
CA VAL A 318 13.17 27.05 -2.06
C VAL A 318 14.35 27.98 -2.33
N ASP A 319 14.24 28.75 -3.42
CA ASP A 319 15.10 29.90 -3.66
C ASP A 319 14.57 31.10 -2.87
N THR A 320 15.25 31.41 -1.75
CA THR A 320 14.87 32.51 -0.86
C THR A 320 15.11 33.90 -1.45
N THR A 321 15.73 34.00 -2.63
CA THR A 321 15.86 35.25 -3.38
C THR A 321 14.60 35.62 -4.15
N LEU A 322 13.71 34.65 -4.38
CA LEU A 322 12.42 34.85 -5.05
C LEU A 322 11.34 35.27 -4.04
N ALA A 323 10.27 35.89 -4.55
CA ALA A 323 9.09 36.19 -3.76
C ALA A 323 8.41 34.89 -3.26
N PRO A 324 7.75 34.89 -2.09
CA PRO A 324 7.07 33.70 -1.55
C PRO A 324 6.12 33.01 -2.53
N SER A 325 5.39 33.79 -3.34
CA SER A 325 4.49 33.28 -4.39
C SER A 325 5.19 32.50 -5.51
N ALA A 326 6.53 32.52 -5.55
CA ALA A 326 7.37 31.81 -6.49
C ALA A 326 8.23 30.72 -5.81
N HIS A 327 8.00 30.43 -4.54
CA HIS A 327 8.74 29.39 -3.82
C HIS A 327 8.23 27.99 -4.22
N PHE A 328 9.10 27.24 -4.88
CA PHE A 328 8.92 25.83 -5.20
C PHE A 328 9.91 24.97 -4.41
N GLN A 329 9.55 23.73 -4.17
CA GLN A 329 10.43 22.70 -3.62
C GLN A 329 9.89 21.31 -3.93
N THR A 330 10.72 20.29 -3.78
CA THR A 330 10.25 18.90 -3.74
C THR A 330 9.45 18.65 -2.46
N LEU A 331 8.14 18.44 -2.59
CA LEU A 331 7.25 18.19 -1.45
C LEU A 331 7.27 16.73 -1.01
N ALA A 332 7.50 15.81 -1.94
CA ALA A 332 7.58 14.39 -1.65
C ALA A 332 8.45 13.64 -2.65
N THR A 333 9.18 12.63 -2.15
CA THR A 333 9.77 11.58 -2.97
C THR A 333 8.95 10.31 -2.80
N VAL A 334 8.42 9.77 -3.90
CA VAL A 334 7.45 8.66 -3.90
C VAL A 334 8.02 7.48 -4.66
N ALA A 335 8.03 6.30 -4.02
CA ALA A 335 8.38 5.03 -4.65
C ALA A 335 7.16 4.10 -4.64
N LEU A 336 6.84 3.48 -5.78
CA LEU A 336 5.72 2.54 -5.91
C LEU A 336 6.24 1.10 -5.84
N ASP A 337 5.61 0.26 -5.00
CA ASP A 337 5.69 -1.20 -5.11
C ASP A 337 4.43 -1.68 -5.81
N ILE A 338 4.59 -1.87 -7.11
CA ILE A 338 3.51 -2.27 -8.03
C ILE A 338 2.95 -3.63 -7.63
N ARG A 339 3.78 -4.56 -7.16
CA ARG A 339 3.34 -5.93 -6.82
C ARG A 339 2.57 -5.97 -5.51
N ALA A 340 3.06 -5.24 -4.51
CA ALA A 340 2.38 -5.17 -3.22
C ALA A 340 1.13 -4.29 -3.26
N GLY A 341 0.95 -3.47 -4.30
CA GLY A 341 -0.09 -2.46 -4.34
C GLY A 341 0.08 -1.41 -3.24
N THR A 342 1.34 -1.03 -2.95
CA THR A 342 1.68 -0.07 -1.90
C THR A 342 2.68 0.97 -2.39
N LEU A 343 2.80 2.08 -1.66
CA LEU A 343 3.76 3.14 -1.94
C LEU A 343 4.51 3.56 -0.67
N ALA A 344 5.79 3.89 -0.81
CA ALA A 344 6.57 4.61 0.20
C ALA A 344 6.64 6.08 -0.19
N VAL A 345 6.56 6.93 0.83
CA VAL A 345 6.64 8.38 0.66
C VAL A 345 7.60 8.94 1.69
N HIS A 346 8.60 9.64 1.20
CA HIS A 346 9.41 10.56 1.99
C HIS A 346 8.86 11.98 1.82
N ALA A 347 8.60 12.68 2.92
CA ALA A 347 8.22 14.08 2.87
C ALA A 347 9.47 14.93 2.63
N GLY A 348 9.50 15.67 1.53
CA GLY A 348 10.67 16.41 1.05
C GLY A 348 11.44 15.73 -0.08
N GLY A 349 12.57 16.32 -0.43
CA GLY A 349 13.38 15.92 -1.57
C GLY A 349 14.25 14.67 -1.36
N PRO A 350 14.69 14.03 -2.46
CA PRO A 350 15.51 12.82 -2.46
C PRO A 350 16.80 12.93 -1.66
N CYS A 351 17.39 14.13 -1.56
CA CYS A 351 18.63 14.37 -0.80
C CYS A 351 18.49 14.14 0.71
N THR A 352 17.26 14.08 1.22
CA THR A 352 16.95 13.77 2.62
C THR A 352 16.21 12.43 2.76
N ALA A 353 15.89 11.77 1.65
CA ALA A 353 15.26 10.47 1.64
C ALA A 353 16.28 9.37 1.99
N PRO A 354 15.86 8.28 2.64
CA PRO A 354 16.72 7.11 2.77
C PRO A 354 17.09 6.57 1.38
N ALA A 355 18.34 6.15 1.18
CA ALA A 355 18.76 5.50 -0.06
C ALA A 355 17.97 4.22 -0.38
N THR A 356 17.38 3.61 0.65
CA THR A 356 16.49 2.45 0.56
C THR A 356 15.02 2.87 0.37
N LEU A 357 14.73 4.05 -0.17
CA LEU A 357 13.36 4.48 -0.48
C LEU A 357 12.81 3.64 -1.63
N VAL A 358 12.38 2.44 -1.26
CA VAL A 358 11.48 1.58 -1.98
C VAL A 358 10.25 1.44 -1.11
N ALA A 359 9.07 1.32 -1.72
CA ALA A 359 7.90 0.87 -0.99
C ALA A 359 8.29 -0.38 -0.19
N PRO A 360 7.92 -0.46 1.11
CA PRO A 360 8.36 -1.54 1.95
C PRO A 360 7.98 -2.84 1.27
N THR A 361 8.99 -3.55 0.78
CA THR A 361 8.83 -4.95 0.46
C THR A 361 8.47 -5.58 1.79
N MET A 362 7.20 -5.96 1.93
CA MET A 362 6.89 -7.00 2.90
C MET A 362 7.71 -8.21 2.45
N ARG A 363 8.89 -8.37 3.04
CA ARG A 363 9.45 -9.69 3.23
C ARG A 363 8.48 -10.44 4.13
N GLU A 364 8.30 -11.69 3.75
CA GLU A 364 7.45 -12.74 4.35
C GLU A 364 5.99 -12.68 3.96
N GLY A 365 5.55 -13.80 3.38
CA GLY A 365 4.26 -13.99 2.76
C GLY A 365 3.12 -13.64 3.71
N THR A 366 1.95 -13.38 3.13
CA THR A 366 0.68 -13.33 3.84
C THR A 366 0.67 -14.38 4.95
N VAL A 367 0.85 -13.95 6.20
CA VAL A 367 0.53 -14.79 7.35
C VAL A 367 -0.99 -14.95 7.24
N PRO A 368 -1.51 -16.15 6.97
CA PRO A 368 -2.95 -16.34 6.94
C PRO A 368 -3.52 -15.87 8.28
N THR A 369 -4.68 -15.22 8.27
CA THR A 369 -5.39 -14.87 9.49
C THR A 369 -5.98 -16.15 10.11
N LEU A 370 -5.12 -16.99 10.68
CA LEU A 370 -5.53 -18.18 11.43
C LEU A 370 -6.31 -17.72 12.66
N LYS A 371 -7.51 -18.26 12.86
CA LYS A 371 -8.40 -17.86 13.97
C LYS A 371 -7.97 -18.49 15.29
N ARG A 372 -7.80 -19.82 15.30
CA ARG A 372 -7.43 -20.67 16.44
C ARG A 372 -6.97 -22.04 15.93
N ILE A 373 -6.39 -22.86 16.80
CA ILE A 373 -6.22 -24.29 16.57
C ILE A 373 -7.62 -24.93 16.54
N ASP A 374 -7.94 -25.67 15.49
CA ASP A 374 -9.23 -26.35 15.34
C ASP A 374 -9.16 -27.79 15.90
N ASN A 375 -8.15 -28.54 15.47
CA ASN A 375 -7.90 -29.92 15.87
C ASN A 375 -6.40 -30.25 15.95
N MET A 376 -6.11 -31.43 16.49
CA MET A 376 -4.82 -32.08 16.52
C MET A 376 -5.02 -33.57 16.28
N ASP A 377 -4.11 -34.21 15.54
CA ASP A 377 -4.28 -35.59 15.11
C ASP A 377 -3.14 -36.45 15.65
N ILE A 378 -3.48 -37.64 16.15
CA ILE A 378 -2.51 -38.70 16.48
C ILE A 378 -2.80 -39.95 15.67
N LEU A 379 -1.73 -40.62 15.25
CA LEU A 379 -1.79 -41.84 14.45
C LEU A 379 -1.37 -43.03 15.32
N THR A 380 -2.15 -44.10 15.30
CA THR A 380 -1.90 -45.30 16.11
C THR A 380 -2.18 -46.58 15.34
N ARG A 381 -1.58 -47.69 15.75
CA ARG A 381 -1.94 -49.02 15.24
C ARG A 381 -3.21 -49.56 15.90
N ASP A 382 -3.57 -49.04 17.07
CA ASP A 382 -4.70 -49.52 17.87
C ASP A 382 -5.52 -48.35 18.43
N VAL A 383 -6.51 -47.94 17.63
CA VAL A 383 -7.42 -46.83 17.98
C VAL A 383 -8.23 -47.14 19.23
N ASP A 384 -8.64 -48.39 19.46
CA ASP A 384 -9.45 -48.77 20.62
C ASP A 384 -8.65 -48.62 21.91
N THR A 385 -7.38 -49.00 21.90
CA THR A 385 -6.47 -48.81 23.04
C THR A 385 -6.32 -47.33 23.40
N LEU A 386 -6.09 -46.45 22.40
CA LEU A 386 -6.00 -45.02 22.69
C LEU A 386 -7.35 -44.41 23.08
N VAL A 387 -8.48 -44.86 22.53
CA VAL A 387 -9.80 -44.42 22.97
C VAL A 387 -10.05 -44.79 24.42
N GLN A 388 -9.76 -46.02 24.82
CA GLN A 388 -9.89 -46.47 26.21
C GLN A 388 -9.01 -45.64 27.14
N PHE A 389 -7.84 -45.21 26.68
CA PHE A 389 -6.97 -44.32 27.44
C PHE A 389 -7.54 -42.90 27.55
N TYR A 390 -7.71 -42.19 26.44
CA TYR A 390 -8.13 -40.78 26.47
C TYR A 390 -9.55 -40.59 27.01
N HIS A 391 -10.50 -41.45 26.62
CA HIS A 391 -11.87 -41.38 27.13
C HIS A 391 -12.04 -42.08 28.48
N GLY A 392 -11.49 -43.29 28.62
CA GLY A 392 -11.74 -44.14 29.78
C GLY A 392 -10.84 -43.84 30.98
N VAL A 393 -9.55 -43.60 30.77
CA VAL A 393 -8.59 -43.30 31.85
C VAL A 393 -8.57 -41.79 32.14
N LEU A 394 -8.44 -40.95 31.13
CA LEU A 394 -8.38 -39.49 31.33
C LEU A 394 -9.77 -38.82 31.43
N GLY A 395 -10.86 -39.58 31.22
CA GLY A 395 -12.22 -39.08 31.37
C GLY A 395 -12.66 -38.06 30.31
N LEU A 396 -11.94 -37.92 29.20
CA LEU A 396 -12.21 -36.89 28.20
C LEU A 396 -13.45 -37.25 27.36
N PRO A 397 -14.40 -36.33 27.15
CA PRO A 397 -15.62 -36.63 26.40
C PRO A 397 -15.34 -36.81 24.91
N PHE A 398 -16.18 -37.58 24.23
CA PHE A 398 -16.18 -37.63 22.78
C PHE A 398 -16.65 -36.31 22.17
N HIS A 399 -15.97 -35.85 21.11
CA HIS A 399 -16.46 -34.79 20.23
C HIS A 399 -17.52 -35.32 19.26
N LEU A 400 -17.31 -36.53 18.73
CA LEU A 400 -18.23 -37.27 17.86
C LEU A 400 -18.42 -38.69 18.40
N PRO A 401 -19.60 -39.32 18.21
CA PRO A 401 -19.83 -40.70 18.65
C PRO A 401 -18.73 -41.65 18.14
N TYR A 402 -18.16 -42.45 19.04
CA TYR A 402 -17.16 -43.44 18.68
C TYR A 402 -17.81 -44.73 18.19
N GLU A 403 -17.44 -45.14 16.97
CA GLU A 403 -17.83 -46.39 16.37
C GLU A 403 -16.57 -47.19 16.06
N LYS A 404 -16.38 -48.32 16.76
CA LYS A 404 -15.13 -49.10 16.70
C LYS A 404 -14.76 -49.55 15.29
N ASP A 405 -15.77 -49.87 14.47
CA ASP A 405 -15.59 -50.37 13.10
C ASP A 405 -15.13 -49.28 12.12
N GLU A 406 -15.22 -48.00 12.48
CA GLU A 406 -14.79 -46.88 11.64
C GLU A 406 -13.27 -46.63 11.74
N GLU A 407 -12.57 -47.26 12.69
CA GLU A 407 -11.10 -47.16 12.85
C GLU A 407 -10.56 -45.72 13.03
N TRP A 408 -11.38 -44.82 13.58
CA TRP A 408 -10.96 -43.50 14.06
C TRP A 408 -11.84 -43.04 15.23
N ALA A 409 -11.38 -42.04 15.98
CA ALA A 409 -12.15 -41.41 17.04
C ALA A 409 -11.89 -39.91 17.12
N ALA A 410 -12.84 -39.15 17.69
CA ALA A 410 -12.68 -37.74 17.98
C ALA A 410 -12.95 -37.46 19.47
N ILE A 411 -11.92 -37.08 20.21
CA ILE A 411 -11.96 -36.72 21.63
C ILE A 411 -11.98 -35.20 21.76
N ASN A 412 -12.85 -34.68 22.62
CA ASN A 412 -12.98 -33.25 22.87
C ASN A 412 -12.06 -32.84 24.03
N LEU A 413 -11.04 -32.02 23.75
CA LEU A 413 -10.12 -31.48 24.76
C LEU A 413 -10.59 -30.13 25.34
N GLY A 414 -11.84 -29.74 25.10
CA GLY A 414 -12.44 -28.48 25.53
C GLY A 414 -12.43 -27.40 24.44
N ASN A 415 -11.25 -26.94 24.02
CA ASN A 415 -11.07 -25.91 22.99
C ASN A 415 -10.48 -26.44 21.66
N VAL A 416 -9.98 -27.67 21.65
CA VAL A 416 -9.37 -28.37 20.50
C VAL A 416 -9.95 -29.78 20.42
N THR A 417 -10.17 -30.29 19.21
CA THR A 417 -10.54 -31.71 19.00
C THR A 417 -9.28 -32.55 18.77
N LEU A 418 -9.10 -33.63 19.51
CA LEU A 418 -8.09 -34.65 19.24
C LEU A 418 -8.69 -35.74 18.35
N TYR A 419 -8.20 -35.88 17.12
CA TYR A 419 -8.52 -37.04 16.30
C TYR A 419 -7.49 -38.15 16.48
N ILE A 420 -7.98 -39.37 16.59
CA ILE A 420 -7.17 -40.59 16.65
C ILE A 420 -7.45 -41.38 15.38
N PHE A 421 -6.45 -41.60 14.55
CA PHE A 421 -6.59 -42.33 13.29
C PHE A 421 -5.73 -43.59 13.28
N LYS A 422 -6.26 -44.67 12.69
CA LYS A 422 -5.49 -45.87 12.46
C LYS A 422 -4.41 -45.64 11.39
N SER A 423 -3.19 -46.10 11.66
CA SER A 423 -2.06 -46.14 10.72
C SER A 423 -1.27 -47.43 10.90
N GLU A 424 -0.94 -48.08 9.78
CA GLU A 424 -0.15 -49.33 9.75
C GLU A 424 1.27 -49.12 9.20
N VAL A 425 1.65 -47.87 8.89
CA VAL A 425 2.91 -47.54 8.22
C VAL A 425 3.95 -47.03 9.21
N GLY A 426 5.17 -47.57 9.15
CA GLY A 426 6.33 -47.12 9.93
C GLY A 426 6.40 -47.70 11.34
N GLU A 427 7.49 -47.39 12.04
CA GLU A 427 7.65 -47.66 13.48
C GLU A 427 7.14 -46.46 14.30
N HIS A 428 6.81 -46.68 15.58
CA HIS A 428 6.49 -45.58 16.49
C HIS A 428 7.67 -44.59 16.57
N ALA A 429 7.35 -43.31 16.74
CA ALA A 429 8.37 -42.31 17.02
C ALA A 429 9.13 -42.68 18.32
N PRO A 430 10.43 -42.39 18.42
CA PRO A 430 11.16 -42.57 19.67
C PRO A 430 10.48 -41.80 20.80
N ARG A 431 10.34 -42.45 21.97
CA ARG A 431 9.79 -41.81 23.16
C ARG A 431 10.61 -40.57 23.52
N ARG A 432 9.90 -39.50 23.90
CA ARG A 432 10.48 -38.27 24.44
C ARG A 432 10.94 -38.49 25.88
N THR A 433 11.88 -37.69 26.36
CA THR A 433 12.30 -37.60 27.76
C THR A 433 11.80 -36.29 28.38
N ALA A 434 11.80 -36.20 29.71
CA ALA A 434 11.50 -34.96 30.44
C ALA A 434 12.60 -33.89 30.31
N VAL A 435 13.70 -34.17 29.60
CA VAL A 435 14.83 -33.26 29.41
C VAL A 435 14.85 -32.80 27.95
N ASN A 436 14.23 -31.65 27.66
CA ASN A 436 14.04 -31.16 26.28
C ASN A 436 15.30 -31.19 25.38
N PRO A 437 16.52 -30.84 25.86
CA PRO A 437 17.74 -30.95 25.05
C PRO A 437 18.10 -32.35 24.55
N ASP A 438 17.56 -33.40 25.17
CA ASP A 438 17.81 -34.80 24.79
C ASP A 438 16.85 -35.30 23.70
N ASN A 439 15.80 -34.52 23.39
CA ASN A 439 14.77 -34.87 22.42
C ASN A 439 15.11 -34.36 21.00
N PRO A 440 14.83 -35.13 19.92
CA PRO A 440 14.99 -34.64 18.56
C PRO A 440 14.03 -33.48 18.24
N PRO A 441 14.34 -32.56 17.31
CA PRO A 441 13.42 -31.49 16.91
C PRO A 441 12.06 -32.04 16.41
N GLY A 442 10.94 -31.47 16.86
CA GLY A 442 9.59 -31.86 16.42
C GLY A 442 8.51 -31.59 17.48
N TYR A 443 7.35 -32.21 17.31
CA TYR A 443 6.28 -32.19 18.30
C TYR A 443 6.76 -32.88 19.59
N ASP A 444 6.64 -32.21 20.73
CA ASP A 444 7.18 -32.69 22.01
C ASP A 444 6.08 -33.33 22.87
N SER A 445 5.04 -32.59 23.22
CA SER A 445 4.04 -33.06 24.19
C SER A 445 2.72 -32.28 24.18
N ILE A 446 1.69 -32.86 24.81
CA ILE A 446 0.40 -32.24 25.16
C ILE A 446 0.34 -32.06 26.67
N ALA A 447 -0.27 -30.98 27.16
CA ALA A 447 -0.50 -30.78 28.59
C ALA A 447 -1.99 -30.58 28.89
N PHE A 448 -2.46 -31.20 29.97
CA PHE A 448 -3.80 -31.08 30.52
C PHE A 448 -3.77 -30.29 31.82
N GLU A 449 -4.56 -29.21 31.88
CA GLU A 449 -4.73 -28.41 33.09
C GLU A 449 -5.54 -29.18 34.14
N VAL A 450 -5.08 -29.15 35.39
CA VAL A 450 -5.76 -29.72 36.56
C VAL A 450 -5.81 -28.70 37.69
N ASP A 451 -6.90 -28.73 38.47
CA ASP A 451 -7.08 -27.83 39.61
C ASP A 451 -6.14 -28.15 40.78
N ASP A 452 -5.79 -29.43 40.95
CA ASP A 452 -4.90 -29.93 42.02
C ASP A 452 -4.04 -31.07 41.44
N LEU A 453 -2.73 -30.83 41.35
CA LEU A 453 -1.81 -31.82 40.77
C LEU A 453 -1.72 -33.10 41.63
N ASP A 454 -1.76 -32.99 42.96
CA ASP A 454 -1.60 -34.14 43.84
C ASP A 454 -2.81 -35.07 43.76
N ALA A 455 -4.02 -34.52 43.64
CA ALA A 455 -5.23 -35.30 43.43
C ALA A 455 -5.21 -36.02 42.07
N ALA A 456 -4.86 -35.31 41.00
CA ALA A 456 -4.78 -35.88 39.65
C ALA A 456 -3.69 -36.98 39.55
N GLU A 457 -2.53 -36.77 40.17
CA GLU A 457 -1.48 -37.80 40.25
C GLU A 457 -2.00 -39.07 40.94
N ALA A 458 -2.71 -38.93 42.07
CA ALA A 458 -3.25 -40.06 42.81
C ALA A 458 -4.31 -40.85 42.03
N GLU A 459 -5.12 -40.19 41.19
CA GLU A 459 -6.11 -40.84 40.34
C GLU A 459 -5.49 -41.56 39.14
N LEU A 460 -4.39 -41.02 38.59
CA LEU A 460 -3.69 -41.60 37.44
C LEU A 460 -2.64 -42.66 37.85
N ASP A 461 -2.21 -42.67 39.11
CA ASP A 461 -1.22 -43.61 39.63
C ASP A 461 -1.67 -45.07 39.42
N GLY A 462 -0.81 -45.85 38.77
CA GLY A 462 -1.11 -47.24 38.41
C GLY A 462 -1.94 -47.41 37.13
N HIS A 463 -2.43 -46.31 36.54
CA HIS A 463 -3.14 -46.29 35.26
C HIS A 463 -2.29 -45.73 34.11
N VAL A 464 -1.24 -44.96 34.41
CA VAL A 464 -0.32 -44.37 33.42
C VAL A 464 1.14 -44.75 33.68
N GLU A 465 1.98 -44.64 32.65
CA GLU A 465 3.44 -44.77 32.77
C GLU A 465 4.06 -43.37 32.97
N TRP A 466 4.47 -43.02 34.19
CA TRP A 466 5.15 -41.75 34.47
C TRP A 466 6.55 -41.71 33.84
N VAL A 467 6.89 -40.57 33.21
CA VAL A 467 8.20 -40.37 32.58
C VAL A 467 9.25 -39.93 33.59
N ASP A 468 8.88 -39.03 34.52
CA ASP A 468 9.79 -38.46 35.52
C ASP A 468 9.02 -38.05 36.79
N GLU A 469 9.76 -37.59 37.79
CA GLU A 469 9.20 -36.96 38.98
C GLU A 469 8.50 -35.63 38.66
N ARG A 470 7.77 -35.09 39.64
CA ARG A 470 7.14 -33.78 39.55
C ARG A 470 8.17 -32.68 39.31
N ILE A 471 7.80 -31.70 38.48
CA ILE A 471 8.65 -30.56 38.15
C ILE A 471 7.93 -29.28 38.59
N GLU A 472 8.67 -28.39 39.24
CA GLU A 472 8.24 -27.02 39.48
C GLU A 472 9.01 -26.05 38.57
N TRP A 473 8.28 -25.24 37.82
CA TRP A 473 8.88 -24.20 37.00
C TRP A 473 8.30 -22.82 37.33
N LYS A 474 9.18 -21.84 37.52
CA LYS A 474 8.82 -20.48 37.95
C LYS A 474 9.28 -19.46 36.92
N HIS A 475 8.36 -18.69 36.37
CA HIS A 475 8.67 -17.61 35.44
C HIS A 475 8.92 -16.29 36.19
N PRO A 476 9.82 -15.41 35.70
CA PRO A 476 10.11 -14.13 36.35
C PRO A 476 8.91 -13.17 36.52
N ASN A 477 7.82 -13.36 35.76
CA ASN A 477 6.60 -12.54 35.90
C ASN A 477 5.70 -12.97 37.07
N GLY A 478 6.13 -13.95 37.87
CA GLY A 478 5.36 -14.47 39.02
C GLY A 478 4.40 -15.61 38.70
N THR A 479 4.23 -15.97 37.41
CA THR A 479 3.51 -17.19 37.04
C THR A 479 4.42 -18.40 37.28
N TRP A 480 3.86 -19.47 37.84
CA TRP A 480 4.59 -20.73 38.00
C TRP A 480 3.67 -21.93 37.78
N TYR A 481 4.26 -23.08 37.51
CA TYR A 481 3.55 -24.31 37.21
C TYR A 481 4.13 -25.44 38.05
N ARG A 482 3.25 -26.33 38.51
CA ARG A 482 3.62 -27.70 38.90
C ARG A 482 3.15 -28.62 37.79
N TYR A 483 3.98 -29.56 37.38
CA TYR A 483 3.56 -30.50 36.35
C TYR A 483 4.32 -31.82 36.41
N ARG A 484 3.73 -32.86 35.83
CA ARG A 484 4.35 -34.18 35.78
C ARG A 484 4.09 -34.87 34.43
N PRO A 485 5.16 -35.36 33.76
CA PRO A 485 5.02 -36.05 32.49
C PRO A 485 4.67 -37.53 32.64
N PHE A 486 3.83 -38.06 31.74
CA PHE A 486 3.52 -39.48 31.57
C PHE A 486 3.36 -39.83 30.08
N PHE A 487 3.32 -41.12 29.76
CA PHE A 487 3.06 -41.60 28.40
C PHE A 487 1.61 -42.03 28.22
N ASP A 488 1.09 -41.82 27.02
CA ASP A 488 -0.04 -42.59 26.50
C ASP A 488 0.42 -44.00 26.07
N PRO A 489 -0.51 -44.92 25.73
CA PRO A 489 -0.16 -46.29 25.33
C PRO A 489 0.77 -46.40 24.11
N ASP A 490 0.79 -45.40 23.25
CA ASP A 490 1.66 -45.34 22.06
C ASP A 490 3.01 -44.69 22.35
N GLY A 491 3.23 -44.22 23.59
CA GLY A 491 4.47 -43.58 24.02
C GLY A 491 4.53 -42.08 23.71
N ASN A 492 3.41 -41.44 23.36
CA ASN A 492 3.35 -39.98 23.22
C ASN A 492 3.43 -39.34 24.62
N MET A 493 4.22 -38.28 24.74
CA MET A 493 4.42 -37.61 26.01
C MET A 493 3.26 -36.64 26.31
N LEU A 494 2.66 -36.83 27.48
CA LEU A 494 1.58 -36.02 28.04
C LEU A 494 2.02 -35.42 29.37
N TYR A 495 1.38 -34.32 29.77
CA TYR A 495 1.56 -33.71 31.08
C TYR A 495 0.20 -33.48 31.74
N ILE A 496 0.15 -33.60 33.06
CA ILE A 496 -0.82 -32.87 33.87
C ILE A 496 -0.12 -31.66 34.47
N THR A 497 -0.77 -30.51 34.43
CA THR A 497 -0.20 -29.21 34.81
C THR A 497 -1.16 -28.45 35.73
N GLU A 498 -0.68 -27.98 36.87
CA GLU A 498 -1.39 -27.06 37.77
C GLU A 498 -0.77 -25.65 37.60
N PRO A 499 -1.44 -24.74 36.88
CA PRO A 499 -0.95 -23.40 36.66
C PRO A 499 -1.26 -22.48 37.86
N HIS A 500 -0.26 -21.76 38.33
CA HIS A 500 -0.41 -20.70 39.33
C HIS A 500 -0.07 -19.36 38.70
N ILE A 501 -1.10 -18.70 38.17
CA ILE A 501 -0.97 -17.43 37.44
C ILE A 501 -1.07 -16.27 38.43
N ALA A 502 -0.14 -15.32 38.35
CA ALA A 502 -0.22 -14.10 39.14
C ALA A 502 -1.45 -13.28 38.72
N GLU A 503 -2.33 -12.95 39.65
CA GLU A 503 -3.49 -12.08 39.37
C GLU A 503 -2.99 -10.75 38.79
N THR A 504 -3.41 -10.42 37.57
CA THR A 504 -3.28 -9.06 37.03
C THR A 504 -4.07 -8.14 37.94
N VAL A 505 -3.39 -7.23 38.63
CA VAL A 505 -4.00 -6.08 39.31
C VAL A 505 -4.78 -5.31 38.24
N SER A 506 -6.11 -5.42 38.29
CA SER A 506 -7.05 -4.76 37.38
C SER A 506 -7.01 -3.24 37.49
#